data_AF-A0A929D8K1-F1
#
_entry.id   AF-A0A929D8K1-F1
#
_cell.length_a   1.000
_cell.length_b   1.000
_cell.length_c   1.000
_cell.angle_alpha   90.00
_cell.angle_beta   90.00
_cell.angle_gamma   90.00
#
_symmetry.space_group_name_H-M   'P 1'
#
loop_
_entity.id
_entity.type
_entity.pdbx_description
1 polymer ?
#
loop_
_entity_poly.entity_id
_entity_poly.type
_entity_poly.pdbx_seq_one_letter_code
_entity_poly.pdbx_strand_id
1 'polypeptide(L)'
;MARVFDIVEFVDEAGTEMVHRIPERGSGDFRIGSQVIVRDSQAAVFFRGGRALDTFGPGPHTIATANIPLLVDLIGKAFSGETPFKAEVYFVSLREFTDMKWGTPTPITIKDPVLRMARVQARG
;
A
#
# COMPACT_ATOMS: atom_id res chain seq x y z
N MET A 1 22.57 -10.82 0.10
CA MET A 1 21.99 -12.12 -0.29
C MET A 1 20.60 -11.86 -0.83
N ALA A 2 20.40 -12.09 -2.13
CA ALA A 2 19.12 -11.90 -2.82
C ALA A 2 18.10 -12.92 -2.26
N ARG A 3 17.07 -12.43 -1.57
CA ARG A 3 15.95 -13.27 -1.15
C ARG A 3 15.04 -13.46 -2.36
N VAL A 4 15.09 -14.66 -2.91
CA VAL A 4 14.17 -15.19 -3.90
C VAL A 4 12.83 -15.40 -3.17
N PHE A 5 11.90 -14.47 -3.30
CA PHE A 5 10.59 -14.61 -2.66
C PHE A 5 9.59 -15.25 -3.64
N ASP A 6 9.24 -16.50 -3.38
CA ASP A 6 8.13 -17.19 -4.05
C ASP A 6 6.77 -16.83 -3.42
N ILE A 7 6.77 -16.28 -2.20
CA ILE A 7 5.58 -15.87 -1.44
C ILE A 7 5.84 -14.53 -0.76
N VAL A 8 4.90 -13.60 -0.91
CA VAL A 8 4.92 -12.24 -0.39
C VAL A 8 3.69 -12.08 0.50
N GLU A 9 3.91 -11.92 1.79
CA GLU A 9 2.85 -11.67 2.77
C GLU A 9 3.28 -10.60 3.76
N PHE A 10 2.31 -9.92 4.34
CA PHE A 10 2.52 -8.98 5.43
C PHE A 10 1.51 -9.23 6.55
N VAL A 11 1.99 -9.12 7.78
CA VAL A 11 1.20 -9.19 9.01
C VAL A 11 1.61 -8.02 9.89
N ASP A 12 0.67 -7.13 10.16
CA ASP A 12 0.85 -6.08 11.15
C ASP A 12 0.62 -6.68 12.56
N GLU A 13 1.69 -6.81 13.33
CA GLU A 13 1.64 -7.28 14.72
C GLU A 13 1.16 -6.19 15.70
N ALA A 14 1.41 -4.91 15.40
CA ALA A 14 1.11 -3.80 16.29
C ALA A 14 -0.31 -3.24 16.08
N GLY A 15 -0.90 -3.45 14.90
CA GLY A 15 -2.22 -2.94 14.54
C GLY A 15 -2.26 -1.43 14.29
N THR A 16 -1.09 -0.80 14.14
CA THR A 16 -0.94 0.65 13.95
C THR A 16 -0.44 1.01 12.56
N GLU A 17 -0.02 0.03 11.76
CA GLU A 17 0.54 0.29 10.44
C GLU A 17 -0.57 0.35 9.38
N MET A 18 -0.81 1.55 8.84
CA MET A 18 -1.81 1.75 7.78
C MET A 18 -1.33 1.21 6.43
N VAL A 19 -0.05 1.39 6.12
CA VAL A 19 0.54 1.02 4.83
C VAL A 19 1.93 0.46 5.05
N HIS A 20 2.13 -0.79 4.64
CA HIS A 20 3.43 -1.45 4.63
C HIS A 20 3.90 -1.70 3.20
N ARG A 21 5.18 -1.49 2.93
CA ARG A 21 5.76 -1.65 1.58
C ARG A 21 6.79 -2.77 1.57
N ILE A 22 6.63 -3.71 0.63
CA ILE A 22 7.58 -4.78 0.37
C ILE A 22 8.18 -4.62 -1.04
N PRO A 23 9.52 -4.56 -1.18
CA PRO A 23 10.51 -4.47 -0.10
C PRO A 23 10.55 -3.08 0.55
N GLU A 24 11.00 -3.04 1.81
CA GLU A 24 11.06 -1.80 2.62
C GLU A 24 11.95 -0.71 1.99
N ARG A 25 13.01 -1.10 1.27
CA ARG A 25 13.94 -0.18 0.60
C ARG A 25 14.25 -0.64 -0.82
N GLY A 26 14.32 0.33 -1.74
CA GLY A 26 14.56 0.08 -3.17
C GLY A 26 13.39 -0.63 -3.85
N SER A 27 13.66 -1.22 -5.01
CA SER A 27 12.69 -2.07 -5.72
C SER A 27 13.15 -3.52 -5.62
N GLY A 28 12.21 -4.42 -5.35
CA GLY A 28 12.50 -5.85 -5.18
C GLY A 28 12.55 -6.54 -6.52
N ASP A 29 13.38 -7.58 -6.64
CA ASP A 29 13.37 -8.44 -7.81
C ASP A 29 12.27 -9.49 -7.63
N PHE A 30 11.11 -9.26 -8.25
CA PHE A 30 9.97 -10.18 -8.26
C PHE A 30 10.02 -11.06 -9.51
N ARG A 31 9.53 -12.30 -9.40
CA ARG A 31 9.42 -13.23 -10.53
C ARG A 31 7.97 -13.38 -10.95
N ILE A 32 7.77 -13.68 -12.22
CA ILE A 32 6.47 -14.12 -12.72
C ILE A 32 6.15 -15.46 -12.05
N GLY A 33 4.97 -15.57 -11.44
CA GLY A 33 4.55 -16.75 -10.68
C GLY A 33 4.73 -16.63 -9.16
N SER A 34 5.33 -15.55 -8.65
CA SER A 34 5.35 -15.28 -7.19
C SER A 34 3.91 -15.13 -6.65
N GLN A 35 3.65 -15.65 -5.46
CA GLN A 35 2.36 -15.51 -4.79
C GLN A 35 2.35 -14.31 -3.85
N VAL A 36 1.23 -13.59 -3.80
CA VAL A 36 0.92 -12.53 -2.85
C VAL A 36 -0.24 -13.00 -2.01
N ILE A 37 -0.03 -13.15 -0.72
CA ILE A 37 -1.08 -13.58 0.22
C ILE A 37 -1.59 -12.35 0.93
N VAL A 38 -2.85 -12.00 0.65
CA VAL A 38 -3.56 -10.88 1.25
C VAL A 38 -4.51 -11.43 2.31
N ARG A 39 -4.59 -10.77 3.47
CA ARG A 39 -5.47 -11.16 4.58
C ARG A 39 -6.78 -10.37 4.50
N ASP A 40 -7.83 -10.85 5.15
CA ASP A 40 -9.18 -10.25 5.09
C ASP A 40 -9.25 -8.76 5.43
N SER A 41 -8.42 -8.31 6.38
CA SER A 41 -8.42 -6.91 6.82
C SER A 41 -7.39 -6.04 6.09
N GLN A 42 -6.92 -6.46 4.92
CA GLN A 42 -5.94 -5.72 4.12
C GLN A 42 -6.24 -5.84 2.62
N ALA A 43 -5.75 -4.85 1.87
CA ALA A 43 -5.65 -4.90 0.42
C ALA A 43 -4.18 -4.79 0.03
N ALA A 44 -3.78 -5.42 -1.08
CA ALA A 44 -2.42 -5.26 -1.60
C ALA A 44 -2.44 -4.51 -2.93
N VAL A 45 -1.59 -3.50 -3.10
CA VAL A 45 -1.45 -2.73 -4.34
C VAL A 45 -0.09 -3.04 -4.95
N PHE A 46 -0.09 -3.47 -6.21
CA PHE A 46 1.13 -3.80 -6.92
C PHE A 46 1.64 -2.59 -7.72
N PHE A 47 2.89 -2.24 -7.49
CA PHE A 47 3.59 -1.12 -8.12
C PHE A 47 4.78 -1.58 -8.95
N ARG A 48 4.96 -0.95 -10.11
CA ARG A 48 6.13 -1.15 -10.97
C ARG A 48 6.54 0.17 -11.59
N GLY A 49 7.82 0.52 -11.49
CA GLY A 49 8.37 1.75 -12.10
C GLY A 49 7.59 3.01 -11.71
N GLY A 50 7.07 3.06 -10.47
CA GLY A 50 6.28 4.18 -9.95
C GLY A 50 4.81 4.21 -10.38
N ARG A 51 4.30 3.17 -11.05
CA ARG A 51 2.88 3.06 -11.43
C ARG A 51 2.20 1.95 -10.66
N ALA A 52 1.02 2.23 -10.09
CA ALA A 52 0.11 1.21 -9.59
C ALA A 52 -0.49 0.46 -10.78
N LEU A 53 -0.34 -0.85 -10.82
CA LEU A 53 -0.85 -1.67 -11.91
C LEU A 53 -2.11 -2.45 -11.53
N ASP A 54 -2.22 -2.88 -10.28
CA ASP A 54 -3.36 -3.65 -9.82
C ASP A 54 -3.56 -3.57 -8.31
N THR A 55 -4.77 -3.91 -7.85
CA THR A 55 -5.15 -4.02 -6.44
C THR A 55 -5.76 -5.39 -6.17
N PHE A 56 -5.16 -6.12 -5.25
CA PHE A 56 -5.60 -7.43 -4.79
C PHE A 56 -6.40 -7.30 -3.50
N GLY A 57 -7.59 -7.92 -3.48
CA GLY A 57 -8.38 -8.12 -2.28
C GLY A 57 -7.89 -9.32 -1.44
N PRO A 58 -8.60 -9.70 -0.38
CA PRO A 58 -8.23 -10.82 0.47
C PRO A 58 -8.06 -12.14 -0.29
N GLY A 59 -7.09 -12.95 0.14
CA GLY A 59 -6.80 -14.27 -0.43
C GLY A 59 -5.43 -14.38 -1.09
N PRO A 60 -5.09 -15.59 -1.59
CA PRO A 60 -3.87 -15.82 -2.35
C PRO A 60 -4.03 -15.35 -3.80
N HIS A 61 -3.07 -14.57 -4.27
CA HIS A 61 -3.02 -14.07 -5.65
C HIS A 61 -1.68 -14.40 -6.27
N THR A 62 -1.69 -14.94 -7.49
CA THR A 62 -0.45 -15.20 -8.23
C THR A 62 -0.13 -13.99 -9.10
N ILE A 63 1.09 -13.47 -9.02
CA ILE A 63 1.61 -12.45 -9.93
C ILE A 63 1.88 -13.11 -11.27
N ALA A 64 0.85 -13.22 -12.08
CA ALA A 64 0.91 -13.68 -13.46
C ALA A 64 0.70 -12.50 -14.40
N THR A 65 1.40 -12.49 -15.53
CA THR A 65 1.23 -11.49 -16.59
C THR A 65 -0.22 -11.36 -17.03
N ALA A 66 -1.02 -12.44 -16.95
CA ALA A 66 -2.42 -12.45 -17.37
C ALA A 66 -3.40 -11.78 -16.39
N ASN A 67 -3.08 -11.71 -15.09
CA ASN A 67 -4.03 -11.21 -14.09
C ASN A 67 -3.98 -9.69 -13.92
N ILE A 68 -2.94 -9.04 -14.44
CA ILE A 68 -2.74 -7.59 -14.30
C ILE A 68 -2.86 -6.98 -15.71
N PRO A 69 -4.02 -6.41 -16.09
CA PRO A 69 -4.30 -5.96 -17.45
C PRO A 69 -3.24 -4.98 -17.99
N LEU A 70 -2.72 -4.11 -17.12
CA LEU A 70 -1.66 -3.15 -17.46
C LEU A 70 -0.27 -3.80 -17.66
N LEU A 71 -0.02 -5.00 -17.10
CA LEU A 71 1.24 -5.74 -17.34
C LEU A 71 1.24 -6.43 -18.71
N VAL A 72 0.08 -6.91 -19.18
CA VAL A 72 -0.05 -7.58 -20.49
C VAL A 72 0.46 -6.66 -21.60
N ASP A 73 0.02 -5.41 -21.60
CA ASP A 73 0.38 -4.42 -22.63
C ASP A 73 1.88 -4.03 -22.59
N LEU A 74 2.48 -4.02 -21.39
CA LEU A 74 3.88 -3.66 -21.21
C LEU A 74 4.84 -4.81 -21.52
N ILE A 75 4.43 -6.06 -21.26
CA ILE A 75 5.26 -7.27 -21.46
C ILE A 75 5.14 -7.81 -22.88
N GLY A 76 3.97 -7.68 -23.55
CA GLY A 76 3.75 -8.16 -24.91
C GLY A 76 4.68 -7.57 -25.97
N LYS A 77 5.33 -6.43 -25.68
CA LYS A 77 6.33 -5.80 -26.55
C LYS A 77 7.78 -6.24 -26.30
N ALA A 78 8.07 -6.96 -25.21
CA ALA A 78 9.43 -7.03 -24.70
C ALA A 78 10.02 -8.45 -24.63
N PHE A 79 9.60 -9.37 -23.74
CA PHE A 79 10.45 -10.54 -23.47
C PHE A 79 9.71 -11.79 -22.98
N SER A 80 10.25 -12.93 -23.41
CA SER A 80 9.77 -14.31 -23.19
C SER A 80 10.18 -14.86 -21.82
N GLY A 81 9.27 -15.58 -21.16
CA GLY A 81 9.60 -16.66 -20.22
C GLY A 81 9.75 -16.30 -18.75
N GLU A 82 10.88 -15.73 -18.34
CA GLU A 82 11.29 -15.78 -16.91
C GLU A 82 12.20 -14.61 -16.51
N THR A 83 11.75 -13.37 -16.72
CA THR A 83 12.57 -12.20 -16.34
C THR A 83 12.22 -11.71 -14.94
N PRO A 84 13.19 -11.68 -13.99
CA PRO A 84 13.01 -10.96 -12.75
C PRO A 84 12.77 -9.48 -13.07
N PHE A 85 11.74 -8.89 -12.49
CA PHE A 85 11.40 -7.49 -12.68
C PHE A 85 11.38 -6.76 -11.35
N LYS A 86 11.73 -5.47 -11.42
CA LYS A 86 11.65 -4.57 -10.28
C LYS A 86 10.20 -4.19 -10.01
N ALA A 87 9.68 -4.62 -8.87
CA ALA A 87 8.34 -4.26 -8.42
C ALA A 87 8.33 -3.99 -6.92
N GLU A 88 7.17 -3.54 -6.44
CA GLU A 88 6.90 -3.16 -5.07
C GLU A 88 5.45 -3.52 -4.77
N VAL A 89 5.18 -4.07 -3.59
CA VAL A 89 3.83 -4.43 -3.14
C VAL A 89 3.53 -3.63 -1.89
N TYR A 90 2.41 -2.91 -1.89
CA TYR A 90 1.96 -2.12 -0.76
C TYR A 90 0.76 -2.81 -0.13
N PHE A 91 0.89 -3.23 1.12
CA PHE A 91 -0.21 -3.74 1.91
C PHE A 91 -0.86 -2.57 2.64
N VAL A 92 -2.14 -2.33 2.36
CA VAL A 92 -2.95 -1.27 2.95
C VAL A 92 -3.93 -1.92 3.92
N SER A 93 -3.89 -1.49 5.17
CA SER A 93 -4.84 -1.94 6.19
C SER A 93 -6.22 -1.34 5.92
N LEU A 94 -7.24 -2.19 5.93
CA LEU A 94 -8.65 -1.78 5.84
C LEU A 94 -9.33 -1.73 7.21
N ARG A 95 -8.54 -1.84 8.29
CA ARG A 95 -9.05 -1.79 9.68
C ARG A 95 -9.41 -0.36 10.05
N GLU A 96 -10.39 -0.21 10.93
CA GLU A 96 -10.69 1.09 11.55
C GLU A 96 -9.66 1.41 12.63
N PHE A 97 -9.02 2.57 12.53
CA PHE A 97 -8.04 3.06 13.50
C PHE A 97 -8.71 4.01 14.48
N THR A 98 -9.09 3.50 15.65
CA THR A 98 -9.95 4.21 16.62
C THR A 98 -9.24 5.22 17.53
N ASP A 99 -7.92 5.40 17.38
CA ASP A 99 -7.10 6.30 18.23
C ASP A 99 -6.32 7.36 17.43
N MET A 100 -6.74 7.66 16.20
CA MET A 100 -6.18 8.75 15.41
C MET A 100 -6.78 10.10 15.80
N LYS A 101 -6.22 10.72 16.84
CA LYS A 101 -6.61 12.08 17.25
C LYS A 101 -6.35 13.08 16.14
N TRP A 102 -7.30 13.95 15.87
CA TRP A 102 -7.18 15.05 14.93
C TRP A 102 -7.57 16.38 15.57
N GLY A 103 -7.08 17.48 15.00
CA GLY A 103 -7.39 18.83 15.45
C GLY A 103 -6.16 19.67 15.72
N THR A 104 -6.34 20.72 16.52
CA THR A 104 -5.28 21.71 16.76
C THR A 104 -4.57 21.45 18.08
N PRO A 105 -3.22 21.36 18.10
CA PRO A 105 -2.46 21.14 19.34
C PRO A 105 -2.74 22.23 20.38
N THR A 106 -2.88 23.46 19.92
CA THR A 106 -3.25 24.62 20.74
C THR A 106 -4.50 25.30 20.19
N PRO A 107 -5.28 26.01 21.03
CA PRO A 107 -6.41 26.81 20.56
C PRO A 107 -5.96 27.96 19.67
N ILE A 108 -6.65 28.17 18.55
CA ILE A 108 -6.42 29.29 17.63
C ILE A 108 -7.43 30.39 17.97
N THR A 109 -6.95 31.63 18.06
CA THR A 109 -7.83 32.79 18.31
C THR A 109 -8.29 33.36 16.97
N ILE A 110 -9.59 33.31 16.71
CA ILE A 110 -10.21 33.84 15.50
C ILE A 110 -11.03 35.09 15.84
N LYS A 111 -11.11 36.01 14.88
CA LYS A 111 -11.97 37.18 14.98
C LYS A 111 -13.38 36.78 14.54
N ASP A 112 -14.32 36.77 15.47
CA ASP A 112 -15.71 36.41 15.23
C ASP A 112 -16.60 37.66 15.25
N PRO A 113 -17.56 37.83 14.32
CA PRO A 113 -18.43 39.02 14.27
C PRO A 113 -19.31 39.20 15.51
N VAL A 114 -19.64 38.11 16.22
CA VAL A 114 -20.54 38.10 17.39
C VAL A 114 -19.72 38.04 18.69
N LEU A 115 -18.75 37.15 18.75
CA LEU A 115 -17.93 36.88 19.95
C LEU A 115 -16.67 37.75 20.04
N ARG A 116 -16.42 38.62 19.04
CA ARG A 116 -15.21 39.44 18.85
C ARG A 116 -13.93 38.62 18.68
N MET A 117 -13.41 38.06 19.77
CA MET A 117 -12.22 37.22 19.78
C MET A 117 -12.58 35.88 20.41
N ALA A 118 -12.76 34.87 19.56
CA ALA A 118 -13.12 33.52 19.98
C ALA A 118 -11.89 32.61 19.93
N ARG A 119 -11.67 31.83 20.99
CA ARG A 119 -10.69 30.74 20.99
C ARG A 119 -11.37 29.47 20.53
N VAL A 120 -10.94 28.94 19.38
CA VAL A 120 -11.47 27.70 18.81
C VAL A 120 -10.38 26.64 18.87
N GLN A 121 -10.74 25.45 19.34
CA GLN A 121 -9.88 24.28 19.33
C GLN A 121 -10.66 23.12 18.73
N ALA A 122 -10.10 22.47 17.71
CA ALA A 122 -10.62 21.19 17.22
C ALA A 122 -10.06 20.07 18.10
N ARG A 123 -10.93 19.19 18.61
CA ARG A 123 -10.58 17.98 19.33
C ARG A 123 -11.40 16.82 18.78
N GLY A 124 -10.74 15.91 18.10
CA GLY A 124 -11.31 14.63 17.68
C GLY A 124 -10.22 13.57 17.58
#